data_AF-A0A3Q3NAQ0-F1
#
_entry.id   AF-A0A3Q3NAQ0-F1
#
_cell.length_a   1.000
_cell.length_b   1.000
_cell.length_c   1.000
_cell.angle_alpha   90.00
_cell.angle_beta   90.00
_cell.angle_gamma   90.00
#
_symmetry.space_group_name_H-M   'P 1'
#
loop_
_entity.id
_entity.type
_entity.pdbx_description
1 polymer ?
#
loop_
_entity_poly.entity_id
_entity_poly.type
_entity_poly.pdbx_seq_one_letter_code
_entity_poly.pdbx_strand_id
1 'polypeptide(L)'
;MPPKPLEPLAKKLMKGVIALELLAVVGVYGLFHMMNNSRDFRSTMNRRCPSILEVYYQSNEWAGVYGIREGDHEAWSSKHD
;
A
#
# COMPACT_ATOMS: atom_id res chain seq x y z
N MET A 1 -7.67 41.78 20.76
CA MET A 1 -6.62 40.87 20.24
C MET A 1 -6.29 41.30 18.82
N PRO A 2 -5.02 41.48 18.44
CA PRO A 2 -4.66 41.85 17.08
C PRO A 2 -5.05 40.72 16.12
N PRO A 3 -5.59 41.02 14.91
CA PRO A 3 -5.94 39.99 13.94
C PRO A 3 -4.66 39.24 13.53
N LYS A 4 -4.63 37.93 13.71
CA LYS A 4 -3.50 37.09 13.27
C LYS A 4 -3.61 36.90 11.76
N PRO A 5 -2.77 37.57 10.94
CA PRO A 5 -2.99 37.64 9.50
C PRO A 5 -2.85 36.29 8.78
N LEU A 6 -2.13 35.35 9.42
CA LEU A 6 -1.72 34.07 8.82
C LEU A 6 -2.63 32.89 9.19
N GLU A 7 -3.50 33.02 10.19
CA GLU A 7 -4.43 31.96 10.60
C GLU A 7 -5.31 31.40 9.46
N PRO A 8 -5.90 32.22 8.56
CA PRO A 8 -6.72 31.67 7.47
C PRO A 8 -5.89 30.89 6.42
N LEU A 9 -4.63 31.28 6.19
CA LEU A 9 -3.72 30.58 5.29
C LEU A 9 -3.29 29.24 5.89
N ALA A 10 -2.88 29.24 7.16
CA ALA A 10 -2.50 28.02 7.87
C ALA A 10 -3.63 26.98 7.90
N LYS A 11 -4.87 27.41 8.14
CA LYS A 11 -6.05 26.52 8.11
C LYS A 11 -6.31 25.90 6.73
N LYS A 12 -6.07 26.64 5.64
CA LYS A 12 -6.21 26.09 4.28
C LYS A 12 -5.14 25.05 3.97
N LEU A 13 -3.88 25.33 4.35
CA LEU A 13 -2.78 24.39 4.18
C LEU A 13 -3.00 23.12 4.98
N MET A 14 -3.40 23.25 6.25
CA MET A 14 -3.72 22.10 7.11
C MET A 14 -4.81 21.20 6.49
N LYS A 15 -5.90 21.79 5.97
CA LYS A 15 -6.95 21.03 5.28
C LYS A 15 -6.41 20.32 4.04
N GLY A 16 -5.53 20.97 3.29
CA GLY A 16 -4.86 20.37 2.13
C GLY A 16 -3.99 19.17 2.51
N VAL A 17 -3.20 19.30 3.58
CA VAL A 17 -2.37 18.20 4.12
C VAL A 17 -3.24 17.04 4.57
N ILE A 18 -4.32 17.30 5.34
CA ILE A 18 -5.24 16.24 5.79
C ILE A 18 -5.88 15.53 4.59
N ALA A 19 -6.32 16.27 3.57
CA ALA A 19 -6.89 15.66 2.37
C ALA A 19 -5.86 14.78 1.64
N LEU A 20 -4.60 15.23 1.54
CA LEU A 20 -3.52 14.46 0.94
C LEU A 20 -3.20 13.19 1.73
N GLU A 21 -3.12 13.27 3.05
CA GLU A 21 -2.89 12.12 3.94
C GLU A 21 -4.00 11.08 3.81
N LEU A 22 -5.27 11.51 3.79
CA LEU A 22 -6.41 10.61 3.60
C LEU A 22 -6.35 9.91 2.24
N LEU A 23 -6.01 10.63 1.17
CA LEU A 23 -5.84 10.04 -0.16
C LEU A 23 -4.70 9.03 -0.19
N ALA A 24 -3.59 9.31 0.48
CA ALA A 24 -2.46 8.40 0.57
C ALA A 24 -2.83 7.10 1.31
N VAL A 25 -3.51 7.21 2.45
CA VAL A 25 -3.97 6.04 3.23
C VAL A 25 -4.94 5.19 2.42
N VAL A 26 -5.90 5.81 1.74
CA VAL A 26 -6.86 5.10 0.86
C VAL A 26 -6.12 4.38 -0.28
N GLY A 27 -5.13 5.04 -0.89
CA GLY A 27 -4.31 4.44 -1.94
C GLY A 27 -3.54 3.20 -1.47
N VAL A 28 -2.85 3.29 -0.33
CA VAL A 28 -2.09 2.17 0.24
C VAL A 28 -3.02 1.03 0.67
N TYR A 29 -4.16 1.35 1.30
CA TYR A 29 -5.15 0.33 1.66
C TYR A 29 -5.73 -0.38 0.44
N GLY A 30 -6.11 0.38 -0.61
CA GLY A 30 -6.62 -0.18 -1.85
C GLY A 30 -5.61 -1.12 -2.51
N LEU A 31 -4.33 -0.72 -2.53
CA LEU A 31 -3.23 -1.55 -3.03
C LEU A 31 -3.11 -2.85 -2.25
N PHE A 32 -3.05 -2.76 -0.92
CA PHE A 32 -2.97 -3.93 -0.04
C PHE A 32 -4.17 -4.86 -0.22
N HIS A 33 -5.38 -4.29 -0.32
CA HIS A 33 -6.60 -5.05 -0.54
C HIS A 33 -6.60 -5.80 -1.88
N MET A 34 -6.10 -5.19 -2.97
CA MET A 34 -5.97 -5.88 -4.26
C MET A 34 -4.95 -7.03 -4.20
N MET A 35 -3.83 -6.83 -3.51
CA MET A 35 -2.81 -7.87 -3.33
C MET A 35 -3.33 -9.03 -2.46
N ASN A 36 -4.09 -8.74 -1.41
CA ASN A 36 -4.66 -9.75 -0.53
C ASN A 36 -5.71 -10.63 -1.22
N ASN A 37 -6.49 -10.06 -2.14
CA ASN A 37 -7.58 -10.79 -2.79
C ASN A 37 -7.18 -11.46 -4.12
N SER A 38 -6.07 -11.07 -4.76
CA SER A 38 -5.71 -11.59 -6.08
C SER A 38 -4.24 -11.98 -6.18
N ARG A 39 -4.01 -13.28 -6.40
CA ARG A 39 -2.69 -13.82 -6.73
C ARG A 39 -2.16 -13.31 -8.09
N ASP A 40 -3.04 -13.11 -9.08
CA ASP A 40 -2.63 -12.58 -10.38
C ASP A 40 -2.16 -11.11 -10.29
N PHE A 41 -2.80 -10.33 -9.42
CA PHE A 41 -2.34 -8.98 -9.12
C PHE A 41 -0.95 -9.01 -8.44
N ARG A 42 -0.73 -9.92 -7.49
CA ARG A 42 0.59 -10.15 -6.89
C ARG A 42 1.63 -10.58 -7.93
N SER A 43 1.28 -11.43 -8.89
CA SER A 43 2.19 -11.81 -10.00
C SER A 43 2.55 -10.62 -10.88
N THR A 44 1.58 -9.75 -11.17
CA THR A 44 1.82 -8.50 -11.91
C THR A 44 2.74 -7.58 -11.12
N MET A 45 2.56 -7.49 -9.80
CA MET A 45 3.42 -6.71 -8.92
C MET A 45 4.83 -7.29 -8.86
N ASN A 46 4.98 -8.61 -8.84
CA ASN A 46 6.27 -9.30 -8.88
C ASN A 46 7.09 -8.87 -10.12
N ARG A 47 6.41 -8.73 -11.26
CA ARG A 47 7.05 -8.33 -12.52
C ARG A 47 7.32 -6.83 -12.64
N ARG A 48 6.46 -5.98 -12.08
CA ARG A 48 6.53 -4.51 -12.25
C ARG A 48 7.23 -3.80 -11.10
N CYS A 49 6.91 -4.16 -9.86
CA CYS A 49 7.42 -3.52 -8.65
C CYS A 49 7.65 -4.58 -7.55
N PRO A 50 8.68 -5.44 -7.70
CA PRO A 50 8.95 -6.53 -6.77
C PRO A 50 9.20 -6.06 -5.32
N SER A 51 9.76 -4.85 -5.13
CA SER A 51 9.96 -4.27 -3.80
C SER A 51 8.67 -4.01 -3.04
N ILE A 52 7.60 -3.58 -3.73
CA ILE A 52 6.28 -3.37 -3.11
C ILE A 52 5.66 -4.71 -2.71
N LEU A 53 5.81 -5.71 -3.57
CA LEU A 53 5.38 -7.08 -3.26
C LEU A 53 6.10 -7.65 -2.04
N GLU A 54 7.39 -7.38 -1.92
CA GLU A 54 8.19 -7.83 -0.79
C GLU A 54 7.73 -7.19 0.53
N VAL A 55 7.44 -5.88 0.53
CA VAL A 55 6.89 -5.20 1.71
C VAL A 55 5.53 -5.79 2.11
N TYR A 56 4.69 -6.15 1.14
CA TYR A 56 3.42 -6.84 1.42
C TYR A 56 3.64 -8.18 2.11
N TYR A 57 4.58 -9.01 1.62
CA TYR A 57 4.89 -10.28 2.28
C TYR A 57 5.42 -10.07 3.69
N GLN A 58 6.43 -9.22 3.87
CA GLN A 58 7.00 -8.93 5.19
C GLN A 58 5.97 -8.39 6.18
N SER A 59 5.05 -7.54 5.71
CA SER A 59 3.99 -7.00 6.57
C SER A 59 3.01 -8.08 7.04
N ASN A 60 2.65 -9.02 6.17
CA ASN A 60 1.79 -10.15 6.54
C ASN A 60 2.52 -11.14 7.46
N GLU A 61 3.78 -11.44 7.17
CA GLU A 61 4.63 -12.30 8.01
C GLU A 61 4.83 -11.70 9.40
N TRP A 62 5.02 -10.39 9.50
CA TRP A 62 5.12 -9.70 10.78
C TRP A 62 3.79 -9.72 11.55
N ALA A 63 2.66 -9.70 10.84
CA ALA A 63 1.34 -9.92 11.42
C ALA A 63 1.03 -11.40 11.75
N GLY A 64 1.98 -12.32 11.50
CA GLY A 64 1.84 -13.75 11.78
C GLY A 64 1.13 -14.55 10.70
N VAL A 65 0.89 -13.96 9.52
CA VAL A 65 0.27 -14.62 8.37
C VAL A 65 1.36 -15.09 7.41
N TYR A 66 1.69 -16.39 7.49
CA TYR A 66 2.75 -17.04 6.70
C TYR A 66 2.18 -17.89 5.56
N GLY A 67 3.04 -18.35 4.64
CA GLY A 67 2.67 -19.25 3.53
C GLY A 67 2.20 -18.52 2.26
N ILE A 68 1.93 -17.22 2.36
CA ILE A 68 1.48 -16.38 1.24
C ILE A 68 2.58 -16.24 0.17
N ARG A 69 3.83 -16.06 0.60
CA ARG A 69 5.00 -15.91 -0.29
C ARG A 69 5.32 -17.25 -0.97
N GLU A 70 5.41 -18.31 -0.19
CA GLU A 70 5.74 -19.66 -0.64
C GLU A 70 4.71 -20.15 -1.66
N GLY A 71 3.42 -20.06 -1.33
CA GLY A 71 2.35 -20.51 -2.22
C GLY A 71 2.22 -19.69 -3.51
N ASP A 72 2.69 -18.44 -3.52
CA ASP A 72 2.79 -17.67 -4.75
C ASP A 72 4.00 -18.10 -5.60
N HIS A 73 5.16 -18.34 -4.99
CA HIS A 73 6.33 -18.85 -5.70
C HIS A 73 6.06 -20.21 -6.35
N GLU A 74 5.46 -21.15 -5.60
CA GLU A 74 5.08 -22.47 -6.11
C GLU A 74 4.13 -22.36 -7.31
N ALA A 75 3.10 -21.52 -7.20
CA ALA A 75 2.11 -21.33 -8.26
C ALA A 75 2.67 -20.63 -9.50
N TRP A 76 3.77 -19.88 -9.37
CA TRP A 76 4.43 -19.21 -10.49
C TRP A 76 5.55 -20.05 -11.10
N SER A 77 6.25 -20.87 -10.31
CA SER A 77 7.23 -21.83 -10.84
C SER A 77 6.54 -22.92 -11.64
N SER A 78 5.36 -23.41 -11.20
CA SER A 78 4.61 -24.47 -11.89
C SER A 78 3.97 -24.02 -13.21
N LYS A 79 4.00 -22.73 -13.55
CA LYS A 79 3.51 -22.21 -14.84
C LYS A 79 4.61 -22.19 -15.92
N HIS A 80 5.85 -22.50 -15.55
CA HIS A 80 7.02 -22.44 -16.43
C HIS A 80 7.48 -23.83 -16.93
N ASP A 81 6.77 -24.89 -16.52
CA ASP A 81 6.85 -26.28 -17.04
C ASP A 81 5.63 -26.58 -17.93
#